data_AF-E2SCV3-F1
#
_entry.id   AF-E2SCV3-F1
#
_cell.length_a   1.000
_cell.length_b   1.000
_cell.length_c   1.000
_cell.angle_alpha   90.00
_cell.angle_beta   90.00
_cell.angle_gamma   90.00
#
_symmetry.space_group_name_H-M   'P 1'
#
loop_
_entity.id
_entity.type
_entity.pdbx_description
1 polymer ?
#
loop_
_entity_poly.entity_id
_entity_poly.type
_entity_poly.pdbx_seq_one_letter_code
_entity_poly.pdbx_strand_id
1 'polypeptide(L)'
;MRLTRRNRLTGLVAAVAASSLVLAACSGGDDSGGGDSDSFQIAYNGDGGHDAWVDAVSNQLRNNLDIDASGRSYATFDELRNDVVDRTITTAFRTGWQPDYPSIYNYLQPLYFTGAGSNDGDYSSEEFDDLMTQVSGAQEQAEAFSLQEQAQEVLLQDLPAIPLWYSNVAAVAALDVENVSFTWQNLPDYVSISKPEGGPITVDGSQPQNPLVPSATNETGGGNVIDNLWEGLVRYESDGTAVNAVAESITSEDNLTWTVVIKDGQQFADGTPVTASSFVDAWNYGAVGSNAQLNSYFYYPIAGFDEAQADEADGLSGLTVVDDSTFTIELNQPEASFPDRLGYSAFYPLPATAFDDLEAFGRNPIGNGVYRLAGPDAWEDDVRISLVPNENYVGDVVPANDGITFTFYTNLDAAYTDVQAGNLDVLKTVPDSALTTYETDENVQSFNVPGSVFQSFTIPFSLEHFGDDEEGRLRRQAISLAINREEITDAIFNGSRTPARDFSSPVMPGYNDALEGSDVLEFDPERAKDLWEQANEINPWNG
;
A
#
# COMPACT_ATOMS: atom_id res chain seq x y z
N MET A 1 -17.55 40.69 27.53
CA MET A 1 -17.13 39.77 28.61
C MET A 1 -17.78 38.43 28.34
N ARG A 2 -17.14 37.62 27.48
CA ARG A 2 -17.67 36.34 26.96
C ARG A 2 -16.92 35.19 27.64
N LEU A 3 -17.63 34.39 28.44
CA LEU A 3 -17.39 32.95 28.56
C LEU A 3 -18.22 32.31 27.42
N THR A 4 -17.78 31.25 26.74
CA THR A 4 -17.55 29.91 27.29
C THR A 4 -16.61 29.09 26.39
N ARG A 5 -15.77 28.27 27.06
CA ARG A 5 -14.93 27.20 26.50
C ARG A 5 -15.79 26.15 25.78
N ARG A 6 -15.39 25.74 24.58
CA ARG A 6 -15.74 24.43 24.01
C ARG A 6 -14.53 23.51 24.23
N ASN A 7 -14.71 22.50 25.08
CA ASN A 7 -13.84 21.33 25.11
C ASN A 7 -14.05 20.58 23.79
N ARG A 8 -13.00 20.36 23.02
CA ARG A 8 -12.96 19.25 22.04
C ARG A 8 -12.50 18.03 22.83
N LEU A 9 -13.38 17.03 22.96
CA LEU A 9 -13.00 15.71 23.43
C LEU A 9 -12.14 15.06 22.33
N THR A 10 -11.05 14.46 22.80
CA THR A 10 -10.20 13.45 22.17
C THR A 10 -10.99 12.45 21.32
N GLY A 11 -10.70 12.41 20.03
CA GLY A 11 -11.09 11.34 19.11
C GLY A 11 -9.94 10.35 18.98
N LEU A 12 -10.29 9.07 19.13
CA LEU A 12 -9.44 7.90 18.99
C LEU A 12 -8.77 7.93 17.60
N VAL A 13 -7.44 7.87 17.56
CA VAL A 13 -6.69 7.77 16.29
C VAL A 13 -6.66 6.31 15.87
N ALA A 14 -7.24 6.00 14.71
CA ALA A 14 -7.09 4.72 14.05
C ALA A 14 -5.71 4.70 13.35
N ALA A 15 -4.79 3.90 13.88
CA ALA A 15 -3.53 3.60 13.22
C ALA A 15 -3.81 2.67 12.02
N VAL A 16 -3.57 3.17 10.80
CA VAL A 16 -3.69 2.38 9.57
C VAL A 16 -2.49 1.42 9.47
N ALA A 17 -2.80 0.17 9.14
CA ALA A 17 -1.92 -0.97 9.08
C ALA A 17 -0.82 -0.80 8.02
N ALA A 18 0.44 -0.91 8.45
CA ALA A 18 1.52 -1.37 7.59
C ALA A 18 1.82 -2.82 8.00
N SER A 19 1.79 -3.73 7.03
CA SER A 19 1.92 -5.18 7.19
C SER A 19 3.06 -5.59 8.13
N SER A 20 2.71 -6.34 9.17
CA SER A 20 3.63 -6.90 10.16
C SER A 20 4.24 -8.21 9.62
N LEU A 21 5.57 -8.32 9.59
CA LEU A 21 6.25 -9.62 9.66
C LEU A 21 7.11 -9.63 10.92
N VAL A 22 6.85 -10.60 11.81
CA VAL A 22 7.51 -10.79 13.11
C VAL A 22 8.37 -12.05 13.04
N LEU A 23 9.65 -11.99 13.48
CA LEU A 23 10.22 -12.99 14.43
C LEU A 23 11.56 -12.54 15.10
N ALA A 24 11.45 -12.23 16.40
CA ALA A 24 12.32 -12.48 17.56
C ALA A 24 13.89 -12.40 17.53
N ALA A 25 14.40 -11.29 18.10
CA ALA A 25 15.32 -11.12 19.26
C ALA A 25 16.70 -11.82 19.38
N CYS A 26 17.78 -11.03 19.54
CA CYS A 26 18.54 -10.86 20.81
C CYS A 26 19.71 -9.85 20.75
N SER A 27 19.85 -9.07 21.85
CA SER A 27 20.95 -8.17 22.29
C SER A 27 21.09 -6.86 21.50
N GLY A 28 21.11 -5.66 22.08
CA GLY A 28 21.41 -5.26 23.45
C GLY A 28 22.43 -4.12 23.38
N GLY A 29 21.94 -2.88 23.31
CA GLY A 29 22.74 -1.67 23.37
C GLY A 29 21.92 -0.58 24.04
N ASP A 30 22.26 -0.29 25.29
CA ASP A 30 21.82 0.92 25.98
C ASP A 30 22.26 2.13 25.14
N ASP A 31 21.33 3.00 24.74
CA ASP A 31 21.64 4.42 24.85
C ASP A 31 20.42 5.24 25.24
N SER A 32 20.59 5.89 26.38
CA SER A 32 19.59 6.68 27.08
C SER A 32 19.39 8.03 26.41
N GLY A 33 18.11 8.40 26.27
CA GLY A 33 17.61 9.68 25.74
C GLY A 33 18.44 10.92 26.09
N GLY A 34 18.77 11.65 25.03
CA GLY A 34 19.35 12.98 25.01
C GLY A 34 19.82 13.27 23.59
N GLY A 35 18.90 13.67 22.71
CA GLY A 35 19.27 14.08 21.35
C GLY A 35 20.21 15.27 21.44
N ASP A 36 21.43 15.11 20.91
CA ASP A 36 22.23 16.28 20.53
C ASP A 36 21.42 17.00 19.45
N SER A 37 20.98 18.23 19.75
CA SER A 37 20.17 19.06 18.85
C SER A 37 20.86 19.38 17.52
N ASP A 38 22.13 19.03 17.40
CA ASP A 38 23.01 19.49 16.34
C ASP A 38 23.16 18.42 15.24
N SER A 39 22.83 17.14 15.47
CA SER A 39 22.94 16.08 14.44
C SER A 39 21.65 15.89 13.63
N PHE A 40 21.75 15.72 12.31
CA PHE A 40 20.63 15.28 11.47
C PHE A 40 20.36 13.79 11.66
N GLN A 41 19.25 13.43 12.30
CA GLN A 41 18.93 12.03 12.60
C GLN A 41 17.80 11.48 11.72
N ILE A 42 17.91 10.21 11.32
CA ILE A 42 16.85 9.44 10.66
C ILE A 42 16.39 8.32 11.58
N ALA A 43 15.16 8.42 12.09
CA ALA A 43 14.57 7.39 12.92
C ALA A 43 14.09 6.19 12.10
N TYR A 44 14.33 4.99 12.62
CA TYR A 44 13.90 3.73 12.00
C TYR A 44 13.64 2.67 13.06
N ASN A 45 12.82 1.68 12.74
CA ASN A 45 12.58 0.51 13.58
C ASN A 45 13.55 -0.63 13.23
N GLY A 46 14.15 -1.24 14.26
CA GLY A 46 15.15 -2.31 14.12
C GLY A 46 14.58 -3.66 13.72
N ASP A 47 13.28 -3.89 13.91
CA ASP A 47 12.56 -5.11 13.50
C ASP A 47 12.19 -5.13 12.00
N GLY A 48 12.57 -4.10 11.22
CA GLY A 48 12.24 -3.97 9.80
C GLY A 48 13.42 -4.02 8.81
N GLY A 49 14.64 -4.32 9.26
CA GLY A 49 15.82 -4.39 8.38
C GLY A 49 16.20 -3.05 7.75
N HIS A 50 16.06 -1.95 8.50
CA HIS A 50 16.32 -0.59 8.01
C HIS A 50 17.66 0.00 8.43
N ASP A 51 18.38 -0.66 9.33
CA ASP A 51 19.68 -0.24 9.86
C ASP A 51 20.71 0.00 8.75
N ALA A 52 20.89 -0.98 7.87
CA ALA A 52 21.95 -0.95 6.86
C ALA A 52 21.80 0.24 5.90
N TRP A 53 20.58 0.50 5.42
CA TRP A 53 20.36 1.59 4.47
C TRP A 53 20.35 2.96 5.16
N VAL A 54 19.83 3.07 6.39
CA VAL A 54 19.89 4.32 7.16
C VAL A 54 21.34 4.70 7.47
N ASP A 55 22.17 3.72 7.83
CA ASP A 55 23.60 3.93 8.06
C ASP A 55 24.31 4.37 6.78
N ALA A 56 23.97 3.77 5.62
CA ALA A 56 24.54 4.18 4.34
C ALA A 56 24.13 5.60 3.93
N VAL A 57 22.85 5.96 4.07
CA VAL A 57 22.36 7.33 3.84
C VAL A 57 23.08 8.30 4.78
N SER A 58 23.12 8.01 6.08
CA SER A 58 23.80 8.88 7.06
C SER A 58 25.30 9.06 6.75
N ASN A 59 25.98 7.99 6.31
CA ASN A 59 27.36 8.06 5.84
C ASN A 59 27.52 8.96 4.62
N GLN A 60 26.63 8.85 3.63
CA GLN A 60 26.67 9.70 2.45
C GLN A 60 26.41 11.16 2.81
N LEU A 61 25.45 11.46 3.69
CA LEU A 61 25.19 12.83 4.17
C LEU A 61 26.42 13.42 4.87
N ARG A 62 27.08 12.67 5.78
CA ARG A 62 28.32 13.12 6.43
C ARG A 62 29.43 13.45 5.42
N ASN A 63 29.61 12.61 4.41
CA ASN A 63 30.70 12.78 3.43
C ASN A 63 30.39 13.86 2.37
N ASN A 64 29.12 13.97 1.98
CA ASN A 64 28.70 14.79 0.86
C ASN A 64 28.19 16.17 1.28
N LEU A 65 27.84 16.39 2.55
CA LEU A 65 27.40 17.70 3.07
C LEU A 65 28.30 18.24 4.20
N ASP A 66 29.22 17.43 4.72
CA ASP A 66 30.09 17.78 5.86
C ASP A 66 29.29 18.16 7.13
N ILE A 67 28.15 17.50 7.37
CA ILE A 67 27.29 17.64 8.56
C ILE A 67 27.38 16.40 9.47
N ASP A 68 27.00 16.52 10.75
CA ASP A 68 26.73 15.32 11.55
C ASP A 68 25.37 14.72 11.18
N ALA A 69 25.36 13.42 10.86
CA ALA A 69 24.15 12.70 10.51
C ALA A 69 24.19 11.28 11.06
N SER A 70 23.09 10.75 11.59
CA SER A 70 23.05 9.39 12.16
C SER A 70 21.68 8.73 12.07
N GLY A 71 21.64 7.41 12.23
CA GLY A 71 20.39 6.71 12.51
C GLY A 71 19.94 6.89 13.97
N ARG A 72 18.63 6.82 14.21
CA ARG A 72 18.02 6.69 15.54
C ARG A 72 17.13 5.45 15.58
N SER A 73 17.61 4.38 16.20
CA SER A 73 16.88 3.11 16.23
C SER A 73 15.75 3.12 17.28
N TYR A 74 14.59 2.61 16.87
CA TYR A 74 13.48 2.19 17.71
C TYR A 74 13.44 0.66 17.75
N ALA A 75 12.98 0.07 18.86
CA ALA A 75 12.97 -1.39 18.97
C ALA A 75 11.93 -2.00 18.02
N THR A 76 10.76 -1.38 17.92
CA THR A 76 9.66 -1.84 17.06
C THR A 76 9.09 -0.75 16.18
N PHE A 77 8.37 -1.16 15.15
CA PHE A 77 7.61 -0.23 14.31
C PHE A 77 6.56 0.56 15.09
N ASP A 78 5.82 -0.10 15.98
CA ASP A 78 4.77 0.53 16.78
C ASP A 78 5.31 1.68 17.66
N GLU A 79 6.49 1.49 18.27
CA GLU A 79 7.13 2.54 19.07
C GLU A 79 7.46 3.76 18.21
N LEU A 80 8.04 3.56 17.02
CA LEU A 80 8.30 4.65 16.07
C LEU A 80 6.99 5.33 15.65
N ARG A 81 5.95 4.55 15.31
CA ARG A 81 4.68 5.08 14.83
C ARG A 81 3.94 5.90 15.88
N ASN A 82 4.02 5.53 17.16
CA ASN A 82 3.44 6.33 18.23
C ASN A 82 4.06 7.73 18.25
N ASP A 83 5.39 7.85 18.17
CA ASP A 83 6.04 9.16 18.18
C ASP A 83 5.72 10.01 16.94
N VAL A 84 5.58 9.37 15.78
CA VAL A 84 5.16 10.04 14.53
C VAL A 84 3.74 10.57 14.65
N VAL A 85 2.78 9.71 15.00
CA VAL A 85 1.35 10.02 15.02
C VAL A 85 0.99 11.00 16.15
N ASP A 86 1.65 10.89 17.31
CA ASP A 86 1.49 11.81 18.44
C ASP A 86 2.22 13.15 18.23
N ARG A 87 2.92 13.32 17.09
CA ARG A 87 3.70 14.52 16.74
C ARG A 87 4.77 14.87 17.79
N THR A 88 5.39 13.84 18.38
CA THR A 88 6.48 13.95 19.36
C THR A 88 7.84 13.61 18.77
N ILE A 89 7.89 13.08 17.54
CA ILE A 89 9.13 12.82 16.83
C ILE A 89 9.93 14.11 16.58
N THR A 90 11.25 14.01 16.74
CA THR A 90 12.19 15.16 16.71
C THR A 90 13.30 14.95 15.68
N THR A 91 13.10 14.01 14.77
CA THR A 91 14.07 13.58 13.75
C THR A 91 13.35 13.46 12.43
N ALA A 92 14.09 13.35 11.33
CA ALA A 92 13.53 12.70 10.13
C ALA A 92 13.19 11.25 10.48
N PHE A 93 12.34 10.59 9.70
CA PHE A 93 11.97 9.20 9.97
C PHE A 93 11.68 8.42 8.70
N ARG A 94 12.00 7.12 8.73
CA ARG A 94 11.71 6.23 7.62
C ARG A 94 10.23 6.23 7.31
N THR A 95 9.89 6.25 6.04
CA THR A 95 8.53 6.13 5.54
C THR A 95 8.49 5.22 4.32
N GLY A 96 7.29 4.75 3.99
CA GLY A 96 7.06 3.96 2.81
C GLY A 96 5.57 3.85 2.55
N TRP A 97 5.22 3.57 1.31
CA TRP A 97 3.83 3.48 0.88
C TRP A 97 3.68 2.36 -0.15
N GLN A 98 2.58 1.62 -0.04
CA GLN A 98 2.08 0.77 -1.10
C GLN A 98 0.64 1.19 -1.33
N PRO A 99 0.22 1.41 -2.59
CA PRO A 99 -1.08 1.98 -2.83
C PRO A 99 -2.16 0.91 -2.63
N ASP A 100 -3.30 1.32 -2.06
CA ASP A 100 -4.42 0.39 -1.83
C ASP A 100 -5.10 -0.04 -3.13
N TYR A 101 -5.05 0.83 -4.14
CA TYR A 101 -5.60 0.65 -5.49
C TYR A 101 -4.63 1.27 -6.51
N PRO A 102 -4.60 0.81 -7.77
CA PRO A 102 -3.53 1.13 -8.73
C PRO A 102 -3.68 2.55 -9.31
N SER A 103 -3.40 3.56 -8.48
CA SER A 103 -3.55 4.96 -8.82
C SER A 103 -2.43 5.80 -8.22
N ILE A 104 -1.78 6.62 -9.04
CA ILE A 104 -0.81 7.63 -8.57
C ILE A 104 -1.45 8.54 -7.52
N TYR A 105 -2.76 8.85 -7.65
CA TYR A 105 -3.50 9.63 -6.66
C TYR A 105 -3.28 9.12 -5.22
N ASN A 106 -3.23 7.80 -5.02
CA ASN A 106 -3.10 7.21 -3.69
C ASN A 106 -1.68 7.35 -3.10
N TYR A 107 -0.66 7.59 -3.92
CA TYR A 107 0.66 8.02 -3.43
C TYR A 107 0.70 9.52 -3.10
N LEU A 108 -0.16 10.33 -3.72
CA LEU A 108 -0.09 11.78 -3.59
C LEU A 108 -1.01 12.32 -2.50
N GLN A 109 -2.31 12.03 -2.59
CA GLN A 109 -3.31 12.68 -1.74
C GLN A 109 -3.15 12.31 -0.25
N PRO A 110 -3.08 11.03 0.15
CA PRO A 110 -3.06 10.68 1.57
C PRO A 110 -1.80 11.14 2.29
N LEU A 111 -0.69 11.29 1.54
CA LEU A 111 0.64 11.59 2.06
C LEU A 111 0.98 13.07 2.09
N TYR A 112 0.47 13.86 1.13
CA TYR A 112 0.95 15.23 0.93
C TYR A 112 -0.16 16.30 0.91
N PHE A 113 -1.44 15.92 0.80
CA PHE A 113 -2.52 16.92 0.87
C PHE A 113 -2.60 17.51 2.28
N THR A 114 -2.85 18.81 2.39
CA THR A 114 -2.89 19.50 3.69
C THR A 114 -3.93 18.86 4.61
N GLY A 115 -3.47 18.36 5.76
CA GLY A 115 -4.34 17.74 6.76
C GLY A 115 -4.83 16.34 6.42
N ALA A 116 -4.27 15.68 5.39
CA ALA A 116 -4.54 14.28 5.12
C ALA A 116 -4.01 13.37 6.25
N GLY A 117 -4.67 12.21 6.42
CA GLY A 117 -4.44 11.33 7.58
C GLY A 117 -3.05 10.72 7.67
N SER A 118 -2.34 10.58 6.55
CA SER A 118 -0.97 10.04 6.48
C SER A 118 0.07 11.11 6.12
N ASN A 119 -0.31 12.39 6.15
CA ASN A 119 0.61 13.52 6.06
C ASN A 119 1.32 13.72 7.41
N ASP A 120 2.22 12.78 7.70
CA ASP A 120 2.97 12.71 8.96
C ASP A 120 4.09 13.76 9.05
N GLY A 121 4.43 14.42 7.94
CA GLY A 121 5.41 15.51 7.89
C GLY A 121 4.84 16.92 8.13
N ASP A 122 3.50 17.05 8.18
CA ASP A 122 2.78 18.32 8.23
C ASP A 122 3.08 19.24 7.03
N TYR A 123 3.31 18.65 5.86
CA TYR A 123 3.49 19.41 4.61
C TYR A 123 2.18 20.11 4.22
N SER A 124 2.29 21.31 3.67
CA SER A 124 1.14 22.07 3.17
C SER A 124 1.58 22.93 2.00
N SER A 125 0.82 22.89 0.90
CA SER A 125 1.09 23.70 -0.30
C SER A 125 -0.23 23.99 -1.00
N GLU A 126 -0.57 25.28 -1.13
CA GLU A 126 -1.80 25.72 -1.80
C GLU A 126 -1.82 25.26 -3.26
N GLU A 127 -0.66 25.30 -3.94
CA GLU A 127 -0.54 24.86 -5.33
C GLU A 127 -0.76 23.35 -5.47
N PHE A 128 -0.15 22.55 -4.60
CA PHE A 128 -0.36 21.10 -4.58
C PHE A 128 -1.83 20.75 -4.27
N ASP A 129 -2.42 21.37 -3.25
CA ASP A 129 -3.81 21.10 -2.86
C ASP A 129 -4.81 21.50 -3.96
N ASP A 130 -4.56 22.62 -4.65
CA ASP A 130 -5.36 23.06 -5.80
C ASP A 130 -5.25 22.08 -6.98
N LEU A 131 -4.06 21.54 -7.26
CA LEU A 131 -3.86 20.51 -8.28
C LEU A 131 -4.59 19.22 -7.89
N MET A 132 -4.47 18.75 -6.65
CA MET A 132 -5.17 17.54 -6.19
C MET A 132 -6.70 17.71 -6.17
N THR A 133 -7.19 18.93 -5.93
CA THR A 133 -8.62 19.26 -6.08
C THR A 133 -9.05 19.16 -7.54
N GLN A 134 -8.23 19.65 -8.49
CA GLN A 134 -8.50 19.51 -9.92
C GLN A 134 -8.44 18.04 -10.38
N VAL A 135 -7.47 17.25 -9.89
CA VAL A 135 -7.40 15.80 -10.15
C VAL A 135 -8.71 15.13 -9.73
N SER A 136 -9.24 15.47 -8.54
CA SER A 136 -10.49 14.92 -8.02
C SER A 136 -11.73 15.35 -8.83
N GLY A 137 -11.67 16.50 -9.52
CA GLY A 137 -12.74 17.01 -10.39
C GLY A 137 -12.63 16.61 -11.87
N ALA A 138 -11.49 16.04 -12.29
CA ALA A 138 -11.23 15.68 -13.69
C ALA A 138 -12.27 14.69 -14.21
N GLN A 139 -12.68 14.87 -15.47
CA GLN A 139 -13.68 13.99 -16.11
C GLN A 139 -13.02 12.94 -17.02
N GLU A 140 -11.78 13.17 -17.41
CA GLU A 140 -11.02 12.31 -18.31
C GLU A 140 -9.72 11.85 -17.64
N GLN A 141 -9.40 10.57 -17.76
CA GLN A 141 -8.20 10.00 -17.13
C GLN A 141 -6.90 10.67 -17.59
N ALA A 142 -6.81 11.03 -18.87
CA ALA A 142 -5.63 11.72 -19.40
C ALA A 142 -5.43 13.12 -18.79
N GLU A 143 -6.52 13.82 -18.44
CA GLU A 143 -6.45 15.09 -17.73
C GLU A 143 -5.98 14.87 -16.28
N ALA A 144 -6.53 13.85 -15.60
CA ALA A 144 -6.10 13.47 -14.25
C ALA A 144 -4.60 13.13 -14.19
N PHE A 145 -4.07 12.35 -15.14
CA PHE A 145 -2.64 12.02 -15.20
C PHE A 145 -1.78 13.28 -15.39
N SER A 146 -2.15 14.19 -16.30
CA SER A 146 -1.39 15.43 -16.51
C SER A 146 -1.41 16.35 -15.28
N LEU A 147 -2.50 16.38 -14.51
CA LEU A 147 -2.57 17.12 -13.25
C LEU A 147 -1.76 16.45 -12.14
N GLN A 148 -1.69 15.12 -12.10
CA GLN A 148 -0.85 14.37 -11.18
C GLN A 148 0.65 14.57 -11.49
N GLU A 149 1.04 14.67 -12.75
CA GLU A 149 2.41 15.04 -13.14
C GLU A 149 2.77 16.41 -12.55
N GLN A 150 1.94 17.43 -12.78
CA GLN A 150 2.14 18.77 -12.22
C GLN A 150 2.20 18.77 -10.68
N ALA A 151 1.34 17.98 -10.02
CA ALA A 151 1.35 17.86 -8.57
C ALA A 151 2.67 17.26 -8.06
N GLN A 152 3.22 16.27 -8.76
CA GLN A 152 4.53 15.71 -8.45
C GLN A 152 5.67 16.69 -8.70
N GLU A 153 5.59 17.54 -9.73
CA GLU A 153 6.57 18.60 -10.00
C GLU A 153 6.64 19.63 -8.85
N VAL A 154 5.51 19.92 -8.18
CA VAL A 154 5.51 20.70 -6.94
C VAL A 154 6.24 19.95 -5.82
N LEU A 155 5.95 18.66 -5.63
CA LEU A 155 6.62 17.85 -4.60
C LEU A 155 8.13 17.69 -4.87
N LEU A 156 8.57 17.65 -6.13
CA LEU A 156 9.99 17.61 -6.50
C LEU A 156 10.70 18.92 -6.17
N GLN A 157 10.00 20.05 -6.15
CA GLN A 157 10.55 21.32 -5.69
C GLN A 157 10.65 21.36 -4.16
N ASP A 158 9.62 20.88 -3.46
CA ASP A 158 9.48 21.06 -2.01
C ASP A 158 10.11 19.94 -1.19
N LEU A 159 10.16 18.71 -1.74
CA LEU A 159 10.68 17.47 -1.14
C LEU A 159 10.20 17.21 0.30
N PRO A 160 8.88 17.15 0.58
CA PRO A 160 8.37 16.88 1.93
C PRO A 160 8.76 15.50 2.47
N ALA A 161 9.02 14.56 1.57
CA ALA A 161 9.76 13.34 1.82
C ALA A 161 10.90 13.24 0.81
N ILE A 162 11.93 12.46 1.12
CA ILE A 162 13.04 12.16 0.20
C ILE A 162 12.77 10.79 -0.43
N PRO A 163 12.32 10.71 -1.70
CA PRO A 163 12.19 9.46 -2.43
C PRO A 163 13.51 8.69 -2.42
N LEU A 164 13.50 7.38 -2.16
CA LEU A 164 14.71 6.55 -2.16
C LEU A 164 14.67 5.53 -3.31
N TRP A 165 13.74 4.58 -3.24
CA TRP A 165 13.60 3.51 -4.23
C TRP A 165 12.23 2.84 -4.16
N TYR A 166 11.87 2.15 -5.23
CA TYR A 166 10.80 1.17 -5.23
C TYR A 166 11.36 -0.20 -4.85
N SER A 167 10.60 -0.96 -4.07
CA SER A 167 10.94 -2.35 -3.78
C SER A 167 10.61 -3.21 -4.99
N ASN A 168 11.59 -3.96 -5.49
CA ASN A 168 11.33 -4.93 -6.54
C ASN A 168 10.68 -6.19 -5.95
N VAL A 169 9.96 -6.90 -6.80
CA VAL A 169 9.56 -8.28 -6.54
C VAL A 169 10.78 -9.17 -6.75
N ALA A 170 11.41 -9.56 -5.64
CA ALA A 170 12.47 -10.55 -5.61
C ALA A 170 11.86 -11.92 -5.28
N ALA A 171 11.59 -12.71 -6.31
CA ALA A 171 10.86 -13.97 -6.21
C ALA A 171 11.56 -15.09 -6.99
N VAL A 172 11.21 -16.34 -6.66
CA VAL A 172 11.66 -17.51 -7.41
C VAL A 172 10.51 -18.47 -7.69
N ALA A 173 10.60 -19.19 -8.81
CA ALA A 173 9.68 -20.25 -9.16
C ALA A 173 10.41 -21.55 -9.53
N ALA A 174 9.73 -22.69 -9.38
CA ALA A 174 10.26 -23.97 -9.80
C ALA A 174 10.43 -24.01 -11.34
N LEU A 175 11.41 -24.78 -11.83
CA LEU A 175 11.83 -24.74 -13.23
C LEU A 175 10.77 -25.18 -14.25
N ASP A 176 9.79 -25.96 -13.84
CA ASP A 176 8.72 -26.48 -14.68
C ASP A 176 7.44 -25.61 -14.66
N VAL A 177 7.41 -24.54 -13.86
CA VAL A 177 6.27 -23.63 -13.77
C VAL A 177 6.30 -22.63 -14.93
N GLU A 178 5.19 -22.45 -15.61
CA GLU A 178 5.08 -21.60 -16.79
C GLU A 178 4.26 -20.34 -16.51
N ASN A 179 4.51 -19.27 -17.27
CA ASN A 179 3.77 -18.00 -17.24
C ASN A 179 3.78 -17.28 -15.89
N VAL A 180 4.89 -17.37 -15.14
CA VAL A 180 5.06 -16.59 -13.90
C VAL A 180 5.29 -15.12 -14.24
N SER A 181 4.35 -14.29 -13.81
CA SER A 181 4.42 -12.83 -13.81
C SER A 181 3.88 -12.31 -12.48
N PHE A 182 4.04 -11.01 -12.24
CA PHE A 182 3.59 -10.36 -11.02
C PHE A 182 2.65 -9.21 -11.36
N THR A 183 1.61 -9.06 -10.54
CA THR A 183 0.65 -7.97 -10.60
C THR A 183 1.24 -6.70 -10.02
N TRP A 184 0.57 -5.57 -10.25
CA TRP A 184 0.89 -4.28 -9.64
C TRP A 184 0.99 -4.32 -8.10
N GLN A 185 0.33 -5.28 -7.42
CA GLN A 185 0.41 -5.48 -5.96
C GLN A 185 1.64 -6.29 -5.51
N ASN A 186 2.54 -6.63 -6.44
CA ASN A 186 3.69 -7.50 -6.21
C ASN A 186 3.32 -8.96 -5.90
N LEU A 187 2.11 -9.38 -6.29
CA LEU A 187 1.65 -10.76 -6.12
C LEU A 187 1.78 -11.54 -7.43
N PRO A 188 2.02 -12.87 -7.40
CA PRO A 188 1.98 -13.68 -8.61
C PRO A 188 0.63 -13.54 -9.31
N ASP A 189 0.62 -13.47 -10.64
CA ASP A 189 -0.59 -13.57 -11.45
C ASP A 189 -1.10 -15.02 -11.43
N TYR A 190 -1.77 -15.39 -10.34
CA TYR A 190 -2.14 -16.77 -10.04
C TYR A 190 -2.99 -17.42 -11.13
N VAL A 191 -3.83 -16.67 -11.83
CA VAL A 191 -4.73 -17.21 -12.86
C VAL A 191 -3.97 -17.58 -14.13
N SER A 192 -2.86 -16.91 -14.42
CA SER A 192 -2.04 -17.14 -15.62
C SER A 192 -1.03 -18.27 -15.46
N ILE A 193 -0.60 -18.57 -14.23
CA ILE A 193 0.42 -19.58 -13.95
C ILE A 193 -0.11 -20.98 -14.26
N SER A 194 0.71 -21.79 -14.94
CA SER A 194 0.36 -23.16 -15.30
C SER A 194 1.52 -24.14 -15.08
N LYS A 195 1.18 -25.43 -15.03
CA LYS A 195 2.13 -26.54 -14.98
C LYS A 195 1.93 -27.47 -16.17
N PRO A 196 2.99 -28.04 -16.76
CA PRO A 196 2.87 -28.98 -17.89
C PRO A 196 1.98 -30.20 -17.60
N GLU A 197 1.99 -30.69 -16.35
CA GLU A 197 1.18 -31.84 -15.92
C GLU A 197 -0.23 -31.44 -15.45
N GLY A 198 -0.57 -30.15 -15.43
CA GLY A 198 -1.77 -29.62 -14.79
C GLY A 198 -1.70 -29.63 -13.26
N GLY A 199 -2.85 -29.50 -12.60
CA GLY A 199 -2.94 -29.46 -11.15
C GLY A 199 -2.93 -28.05 -10.55
N PRO A 200 -3.12 -27.95 -9.22
CA PRO A 200 -3.03 -26.67 -8.53
C PRO A 200 -1.59 -26.19 -8.46
N ILE A 201 -1.41 -24.87 -8.44
CA ILE A 201 -0.13 -24.23 -8.13
C ILE A 201 0.04 -24.11 -6.61
N THR A 202 1.27 -24.24 -6.12
CA THR A 202 1.64 -24.08 -4.72
C THR A 202 2.47 -22.81 -4.54
N VAL A 203 2.03 -21.95 -3.63
CA VAL A 203 2.68 -20.67 -3.34
C VAL A 203 2.86 -20.51 -1.84
N ASP A 204 3.91 -19.80 -1.42
CA ASP A 204 4.06 -19.46 0.00
C ASP A 204 2.92 -18.56 0.49
N GLY A 205 2.52 -18.77 1.73
CA GLY A 205 1.53 -17.95 2.42
C GLY A 205 1.79 -17.93 3.92
N SER A 206 0.88 -17.30 4.64
CA SER A 206 0.89 -17.25 6.10
C SER A 206 -0.52 -17.47 6.62
N GLN A 207 -0.63 -17.95 7.86
CA GLN A 207 -1.89 -18.08 8.55
C GLN A 207 -2.61 -16.72 8.60
N PRO A 208 -3.86 -16.61 8.12
CA PRO A 208 -4.65 -15.40 8.27
C PRO A 208 -4.79 -15.01 9.75
N GLN A 209 -4.62 -13.73 10.05
CA GLN A 209 -4.73 -13.22 11.43
C GLN A 209 -6.18 -13.05 11.87
N ASN A 210 -7.08 -12.88 10.89
CA ASN A 210 -8.52 -12.68 11.08
C ASN A 210 -9.31 -13.71 10.24
N PRO A 211 -10.60 -13.93 10.56
CA PRO A 211 -11.49 -14.68 9.66
C PRO A 211 -11.50 -14.05 8.26
N LEU A 212 -11.68 -14.86 7.21
CA LEU A 212 -11.71 -14.41 5.81
C LEU A 212 -13.02 -13.67 5.48
N VAL A 213 -13.18 -12.50 6.08
CA VAL A 213 -14.24 -11.53 5.81
C VAL A 213 -13.55 -10.29 5.20
N PRO A 214 -13.95 -9.84 4.01
CA PRO A 214 -13.25 -8.74 3.30
C PRO A 214 -13.13 -7.45 4.12
N SER A 215 -14.16 -7.06 4.87
CA SER A 215 -14.10 -5.87 5.74
C SER A 215 -13.30 -6.07 7.03
N ALA A 216 -13.00 -7.32 7.43
CA ALA A 216 -12.24 -7.66 8.63
C ALA A 216 -10.75 -7.96 8.37
N THR A 217 -10.28 -7.90 7.12
CA THR A 217 -8.95 -8.40 6.73
C THR A 217 -8.11 -7.30 6.10
N ASN A 218 -7.09 -6.82 6.82
CA ASN A 218 -6.16 -5.77 6.39
C ASN A 218 -4.69 -6.23 6.42
N GLU A 219 -4.47 -7.54 6.38
CA GLU A 219 -3.15 -8.17 6.48
C GLU A 219 -2.92 -9.18 5.35
N THR A 220 -1.66 -9.43 5.02
CA THR A 220 -1.25 -10.15 3.80
C THR A 220 -1.68 -11.61 3.74
N GLY A 221 -1.72 -12.33 4.87
CA GLY A 221 -2.07 -13.75 4.92
C GLY A 221 -3.49 -14.00 4.45
N GLY A 222 -4.46 -13.30 5.05
CA GLY A 222 -5.86 -13.33 4.63
C GLY A 222 -6.14 -12.60 3.32
N GLY A 223 -5.53 -11.42 3.10
CA GLY A 223 -5.75 -10.61 1.90
C GLY A 223 -5.45 -11.37 0.60
N ASN A 224 -4.29 -12.03 0.54
CA ASN A 224 -3.91 -12.85 -0.62
C ASN A 224 -4.93 -13.93 -0.97
N VAL A 225 -5.61 -14.50 0.04
CA VAL A 225 -6.65 -15.51 -0.18
C VAL A 225 -7.95 -14.85 -0.61
N ILE A 226 -8.35 -13.75 0.04
CA ILE A 226 -9.59 -13.01 -0.25
C ILE A 226 -9.61 -12.51 -1.69
N ASP A 227 -8.51 -11.96 -2.19
CA ASP A 227 -8.44 -11.41 -3.56
C ASP A 227 -8.62 -12.49 -4.65
N ASN A 228 -8.50 -13.77 -4.30
CA ASN A 228 -8.79 -14.89 -5.21
C ASN A 228 -10.21 -15.45 -5.06
N LEU A 229 -10.87 -15.22 -3.92
CA LEU A 229 -12.18 -15.75 -3.57
C LEU A 229 -13.34 -14.83 -4.01
N TRP A 230 -13.06 -13.54 -4.26
CA TRP A 230 -14.05 -12.53 -4.64
C TRP A 230 -13.72 -11.87 -5.97
N GLU A 231 -14.73 -11.25 -6.58
CA GLU A 231 -14.59 -10.31 -7.69
C GLU A 231 -15.37 -9.04 -7.32
N GLY A 232 -14.69 -7.89 -7.36
CA GLY A 232 -15.28 -6.59 -7.07
C GLY A 232 -16.12 -6.02 -8.22
N LEU A 233 -16.68 -4.82 -8.01
CA LEU A 233 -17.31 -4.05 -9.10
C LEU A 233 -16.30 -3.73 -10.19
N VAL A 234 -15.08 -3.44 -9.77
CA VAL A 234 -13.89 -3.23 -10.60
C VAL A 234 -12.90 -4.36 -10.34
N ARG A 235 -12.16 -4.76 -11.36
CA ARG A 235 -10.98 -5.62 -11.26
C ARG A 235 -9.76 -4.81 -11.66
N TYR A 236 -8.63 -5.11 -11.03
CA TYR A 236 -7.34 -4.63 -11.46
C TYR A 236 -6.66 -5.71 -12.30
N GLU A 237 -6.31 -5.37 -13.53
CA GLU A 237 -5.48 -6.23 -14.37
C GLU A 237 -4.04 -6.27 -13.82
N SER A 238 -3.22 -7.21 -14.32
CA SER A 238 -1.85 -7.40 -13.80
C SER A 238 -0.98 -6.15 -13.88
N ASP A 239 -1.23 -5.24 -14.82
CA ASP A 239 -0.53 -3.96 -14.97
C ASP A 239 -1.13 -2.80 -14.15
N GLY A 240 -2.15 -3.06 -13.33
CA GLY A 240 -2.84 -2.05 -12.55
C GLY A 240 -3.98 -1.35 -13.30
N THR A 241 -4.26 -1.70 -14.55
CA THR A 241 -5.42 -1.14 -15.24
C THR A 241 -6.71 -1.55 -14.54
N ALA A 242 -7.51 -0.57 -14.11
CA ALA A 242 -8.84 -0.80 -13.55
C ALA A 242 -9.88 -1.02 -14.66
N VAL A 243 -10.63 -2.12 -14.58
CA VAL A 243 -11.70 -2.47 -15.53
C VAL A 243 -12.99 -2.85 -14.80
N ASN A 244 -14.14 -2.56 -15.41
CA ASN A 244 -15.43 -2.96 -14.87
C ASN A 244 -15.59 -4.49 -14.91
N ALA A 245 -15.67 -5.10 -13.72
CA ALA A 245 -15.79 -6.54 -13.50
C ALA A 245 -17.23 -6.94 -13.22
N VAL A 246 -17.68 -6.96 -11.95
CA VAL A 246 -19.09 -7.21 -11.61
C VAL A 246 -19.98 -6.06 -12.09
N ALA A 247 -19.46 -4.84 -12.14
CA ALA A 247 -20.18 -3.70 -12.71
C ALA A 247 -20.29 -3.82 -14.24
N GLU A 248 -21.47 -3.55 -14.79
CA GLU A 248 -21.65 -3.21 -16.20
C GLU A 248 -21.21 -1.76 -16.44
N SER A 249 -21.62 -0.86 -15.56
CA SER A 249 -21.23 0.55 -15.63
C SER A 249 -21.14 1.19 -14.24
N ILE A 250 -20.24 2.15 -14.14
CA ILE A 250 -20.05 3.03 -12.97
C ILE A 250 -19.95 4.43 -13.57
N THR A 251 -20.98 5.25 -13.38
CA THR A 251 -21.08 6.56 -14.07
C THR A 251 -21.42 7.67 -13.12
N SER A 252 -20.90 8.86 -13.40
CA SER A 252 -21.20 10.10 -12.69
C SER A 252 -21.13 11.27 -13.66
N GLU A 253 -21.88 12.34 -13.37
CA GLU A 253 -21.79 13.62 -14.08
C GLU A 253 -21.00 14.68 -13.27
N ASP A 254 -20.70 14.39 -12.00
CA ASP A 254 -20.17 15.36 -11.04
C ASP A 254 -19.08 14.81 -10.11
N ASN A 255 -18.70 13.54 -10.29
CA ASN A 255 -17.81 12.75 -9.43
C ASN A 255 -18.25 12.67 -7.96
N LEU A 256 -19.47 13.11 -7.64
CA LEU A 256 -20.03 13.15 -6.30
C LEU A 256 -21.08 12.07 -6.12
N THR A 257 -22.00 11.94 -7.08
CA THR A 257 -22.99 10.88 -7.12
C THR A 257 -22.67 9.89 -8.22
N TRP A 258 -22.40 8.65 -7.85
CA TRP A 258 -22.10 7.55 -8.75
C TRP A 258 -23.29 6.61 -8.88
N THR A 259 -23.65 6.24 -10.10
CA THR A 259 -24.61 5.18 -10.38
C THR A 259 -23.86 3.93 -10.80
N VAL A 260 -24.12 2.82 -10.09
CA VAL A 260 -23.57 1.50 -10.39
C VAL A 260 -24.69 0.63 -10.96
N VAL A 261 -24.42 0.02 -12.12
CA VAL A 261 -25.24 -1.04 -12.71
C VAL A 261 -24.43 -2.32 -12.71
N ILE A 262 -24.97 -3.40 -12.14
CA ILE A 262 -24.34 -4.72 -12.03
C ILE A 262 -24.67 -5.54 -13.27
N LYS A 263 -23.69 -6.29 -13.81
CA LYS A 263 -23.91 -7.20 -14.95
C LYS A 263 -24.95 -8.26 -14.59
N ASP A 264 -25.81 -8.60 -15.55
CA ASP A 264 -26.80 -9.67 -15.38
C ASP A 264 -26.15 -11.03 -15.06
N GLY A 265 -26.79 -11.79 -14.16
CA GLY A 265 -26.47 -13.20 -13.93
C GLY A 265 -25.31 -13.48 -12.99
N GLN A 266 -24.76 -12.45 -12.31
CA GLN A 266 -23.69 -12.59 -11.32
C GLN A 266 -24.09 -13.50 -10.15
N GLN A 267 -23.18 -14.37 -9.72
CA GLN A 267 -23.42 -15.42 -8.73
C GLN A 267 -22.28 -15.56 -7.72
N PHE A 268 -22.65 -15.85 -6.48
CA PHE A 268 -21.74 -16.39 -5.49
C PHE A 268 -21.41 -17.87 -5.78
N ALA A 269 -20.36 -18.38 -5.16
CA ALA A 269 -19.91 -19.77 -5.33
C ALA A 269 -20.96 -20.82 -4.93
N ASP A 270 -21.96 -20.47 -4.12
CA ASP A 270 -23.09 -21.33 -3.76
C ASP A 270 -24.28 -21.26 -4.75
N GLY A 271 -24.16 -20.45 -5.81
CA GLY A 271 -25.17 -20.23 -6.84
C GLY A 271 -26.23 -19.19 -6.48
N THR A 272 -26.15 -18.55 -5.31
CA THR A 272 -27.04 -17.42 -4.98
C THR A 272 -26.65 -16.17 -5.80
N PRO A 273 -27.61 -15.30 -6.15
CA PRO A 273 -27.33 -14.13 -6.98
C PRO A 273 -26.54 -13.06 -6.22
N VAL A 274 -25.62 -12.39 -6.91
CA VAL A 274 -25.01 -11.13 -6.47
C VAL A 274 -25.91 -9.97 -6.90
N THR A 275 -26.37 -9.16 -5.96
CA THR A 275 -27.29 -8.04 -6.21
C THR A 275 -26.74 -6.73 -5.65
N ALA A 276 -27.42 -5.62 -5.92
CA ALA A 276 -27.12 -4.32 -5.31
C ALA A 276 -27.09 -4.40 -3.77
N SER A 277 -28.00 -5.16 -3.16
CA SER A 277 -28.01 -5.39 -1.71
C SER A 277 -26.77 -6.15 -1.23
N SER A 278 -26.21 -7.07 -2.02
CA SER A 278 -24.97 -7.78 -1.66
C SER A 278 -23.79 -6.83 -1.41
N PHE A 279 -23.74 -5.71 -2.14
CA PHE A 279 -22.73 -4.66 -1.93
C PHE A 279 -23.14 -3.71 -0.81
N VAL A 280 -24.36 -3.15 -0.88
CA VAL A 280 -24.81 -2.13 0.08
C VAL A 280 -24.83 -2.67 1.51
N ASP A 281 -25.28 -3.91 1.73
CA ASP A 281 -25.31 -4.52 3.06
C ASP A 281 -23.89 -4.80 3.58
N ALA A 282 -22.98 -5.27 2.71
CA ALA A 282 -21.57 -5.51 3.07
C ALA A 282 -20.85 -4.21 3.45
N TRP A 283 -21.06 -3.12 2.69
CA TRP A 283 -20.42 -1.84 2.93
C TRP A 283 -20.98 -1.15 4.17
N ASN A 284 -22.30 -1.22 4.39
CA ASN A 284 -22.91 -0.76 5.65
C ASN A 284 -22.34 -1.53 6.84
N TYR A 285 -22.22 -2.86 6.74
CA TYR A 285 -21.62 -3.67 7.79
C TYR A 285 -20.17 -3.26 8.06
N GLY A 286 -19.39 -3.06 7.01
CA GLY A 286 -18.01 -2.57 7.08
C GLY A 286 -17.87 -1.19 7.73
N ALA A 287 -18.84 -0.29 7.49
CA ALA A 287 -18.78 1.10 7.93
C ALA A 287 -19.34 1.38 9.33
N VAL A 288 -20.17 0.51 9.90
CA VAL A 288 -20.75 0.73 11.24
C VAL A 288 -19.69 0.49 12.33
N GLY A 289 -19.51 1.48 13.21
CA GLY A 289 -18.43 1.49 14.21
C GLY A 289 -18.48 0.29 15.17
N SER A 290 -19.67 -0.07 15.65
CA SER A 290 -19.87 -1.22 16.55
C SER A 290 -19.54 -2.59 15.96
N ASN A 291 -19.39 -2.71 14.64
CA ASN A 291 -18.94 -3.94 13.99
C ASN A 291 -17.40 -4.11 14.02
N ALA A 292 -16.65 -3.06 14.37
CA ALA A 292 -15.20 -3.09 14.56
C ALA A 292 -14.42 -3.70 13.38
N GLN A 293 -14.84 -3.40 12.15
CA GLN A 293 -14.21 -3.90 10.94
C GLN A 293 -12.90 -3.16 10.65
N LEU A 294 -11.83 -3.91 10.39
CA LEU A 294 -10.48 -3.35 10.23
C LEU A 294 -10.33 -2.45 8.99
N ASN A 295 -11.15 -2.69 7.96
CA ASN A 295 -11.18 -1.90 6.73
C ASN A 295 -12.26 -0.80 6.75
N SER A 296 -12.85 -0.45 7.91
CA SER A 296 -13.93 0.54 7.98
C SER A 296 -13.55 1.88 7.38
N TYR A 297 -12.29 2.31 7.53
CA TYR A 297 -11.81 3.59 7.00
C TYR A 297 -12.02 3.74 5.49
N PHE A 298 -12.02 2.66 4.69
CA PHE A 298 -12.21 2.76 3.24
C PHE A 298 -13.55 3.39 2.82
N TYR A 299 -14.56 3.38 3.70
CA TYR A 299 -15.86 3.99 3.43
C TYR A 299 -15.92 5.49 3.76
N TYR A 300 -14.84 6.11 4.26
CA TYR A 300 -14.81 7.55 4.64
C TYR A 300 -15.30 8.54 3.57
N PRO A 301 -15.13 8.30 2.26
CA PRO A 301 -15.62 9.24 1.25
C PRO A 301 -17.14 9.24 1.14
N ILE A 302 -17.83 8.17 1.57
CA ILE A 302 -19.26 7.99 1.35
C ILE A 302 -20.05 8.80 2.39
N ALA A 303 -21.11 9.48 1.93
CA ALA A 303 -21.96 10.26 2.82
C ALA A 303 -22.56 9.40 3.94
N GLY A 304 -22.51 9.93 5.18
CA GLY A 304 -22.98 9.25 6.38
C GLY A 304 -21.95 8.38 7.10
N PHE A 305 -20.69 8.34 6.64
CA PHE A 305 -19.63 7.54 7.28
C PHE A 305 -19.39 7.93 8.75
N ASP A 306 -19.24 9.22 9.04
CA ASP A 306 -18.97 9.71 10.40
C ASP A 306 -20.10 9.32 11.36
N GLU A 307 -21.36 9.43 10.92
CA GLU A 307 -22.52 9.00 11.70
C GLU A 307 -22.56 7.48 11.90
N ALA A 308 -22.22 6.68 10.89
CA ALA A 308 -22.14 5.22 11.01
C ALA A 308 -21.01 4.79 11.96
N GLN A 309 -19.85 5.44 11.89
CA GLN A 309 -18.71 5.18 12.79
C GLN A 309 -19.02 5.57 14.24
N ALA A 310 -19.81 6.63 14.45
CA ALA A 310 -20.23 7.07 15.77
C ALA A 310 -21.39 6.24 16.37
N ASP A 311 -21.87 5.20 15.66
CA ASP A 311 -23.09 4.45 15.98
C ASP A 311 -24.34 5.36 16.11
N GLU A 312 -24.36 6.47 15.36
CA GLU A 312 -25.49 7.40 15.25
C GLU A 312 -26.41 7.09 14.05
N ALA A 313 -25.96 6.20 13.15
CA ALA A 313 -26.72 5.67 12.02
C ALA A 313 -26.47 4.16 11.83
N ASP A 314 -27.47 3.44 11.31
CA ASP A 314 -27.38 1.99 11.02
C ASP A 314 -26.60 1.68 9.72
N GLY A 315 -26.03 2.69 9.06
CA GLY A 315 -25.32 2.57 7.79
C GLY A 315 -25.03 3.92 7.14
N LEU A 316 -24.49 3.87 5.93
CA LEU A 316 -24.08 5.00 5.10
C LEU A 316 -25.29 5.62 4.40
N SER A 317 -25.59 6.89 4.69
CA SER A 317 -26.71 7.61 4.05
C SER A 317 -26.52 7.81 2.54
N GLY A 318 -25.28 7.76 2.05
CA GLY A 318 -24.93 7.90 0.64
C GLY A 318 -25.21 6.66 -0.21
N LEU A 319 -25.57 5.52 0.40
CA LEU A 319 -25.91 4.31 -0.34
C LEU A 319 -27.41 4.17 -0.53
N THR A 320 -27.86 4.04 -1.78
CA THR A 320 -29.27 3.82 -2.09
C THR A 320 -29.43 2.71 -3.13
N VAL A 321 -30.05 1.60 -2.73
CA VAL A 321 -30.50 0.55 -3.67
C VAL A 321 -31.68 1.09 -4.47
N VAL A 322 -31.56 1.07 -5.80
CA VAL A 322 -32.61 1.47 -6.74
C VAL A 322 -33.45 0.25 -7.14
N ASP A 323 -32.77 -0.84 -7.50
CA ASP A 323 -33.33 -2.16 -7.81
C ASP A 323 -32.27 -3.25 -7.62
N ASP A 324 -32.59 -4.50 -7.95
CA ASP A 324 -31.71 -5.66 -7.71
C ASP A 324 -30.33 -5.54 -8.39
N SER A 325 -30.20 -4.79 -9.47
CA SER A 325 -28.96 -4.61 -10.22
C SER A 325 -28.39 -3.20 -10.16
N THR A 326 -29.07 -2.26 -9.48
CA THR A 326 -28.71 -0.85 -9.53
C THR A 326 -28.69 -0.22 -8.15
N PHE A 327 -27.62 0.51 -7.83
CA PHE A 327 -27.56 1.36 -6.65
C PHE A 327 -26.75 2.63 -6.92
N THR A 328 -26.92 3.62 -6.06
CA THR A 328 -26.18 4.87 -6.12
C THR A 328 -25.29 5.05 -4.89
N ILE A 329 -24.19 5.78 -5.09
CA ILE A 329 -23.20 6.13 -4.08
C ILE A 329 -23.02 7.64 -4.10
N GLU A 330 -23.46 8.33 -3.05
CA GLU A 330 -23.19 9.76 -2.83
C GLU A 330 -21.97 9.92 -1.92
N LEU A 331 -20.98 10.67 -2.39
CA LEU A 331 -19.75 10.99 -1.66
C LEU A 331 -19.90 12.31 -0.89
N ASN A 332 -19.00 12.56 0.07
CA ASN A 332 -18.92 13.81 0.83
C ASN A 332 -18.33 14.97 0.00
N GLN A 333 -17.59 14.65 -1.06
CA GLN A 333 -16.99 15.59 -2.01
C GLN A 333 -16.74 14.90 -3.37
N PRO A 334 -16.59 15.65 -4.47
CA PRO A 334 -16.24 15.08 -5.77
C PRO A 334 -14.90 14.32 -5.73
N GLU A 335 -14.87 13.09 -6.25
CA GLU A 335 -13.68 12.26 -6.30
C GLU A 335 -13.65 11.38 -7.57
N ALA A 336 -13.00 11.87 -8.63
CA ALA A 336 -12.92 11.23 -9.95
C ALA A 336 -12.38 9.79 -9.92
N SER A 337 -11.43 9.52 -9.02
CA SER A 337 -10.78 8.22 -8.86
C SER A 337 -11.54 7.26 -7.93
N PHE A 338 -12.71 7.65 -7.42
CA PHE A 338 -13.49 6.77 -6.55
C PHE A 338 -13.81 5.40 -7.17
N PRO A 339 -14.13 5.27 -8.48
CA PRO A 339 -14.32 3.97 -9.12
C PRO A 339 -13.11 3.04 -9.00
N ASP A 340 -11.88 3.58 -9.02
CA ASP A 340 -10.66 2.78 -8.87
C ASP A 340 -10.62 2.08 -7.50
N ARG A 341 -11.30 2.58 -6.48
CA ARG A 341 -11.35 1.94 -5.15
C ARG A 341 -12.25 0.71 -5.12
N LEU A 342 -13.21 0.63 -6.04
CA LEU A 342 -14.28 -0.38 -6.02
C LEU A 342 -13.82 -1.79 -6.44
N GLY A 343 -12.52 -1.97 -6.70
CA GLY A 343 -11.86 -3.27 -6.82
C GLY A 343 -11.12 -3.73 -5.57
N TYR A 344 -10.98 -2.86 -4.57
CA TYR A 344 -10.34 -3.19 -3.30
C TYR A 344 -11.28 -4.06 -2.44
N SER A 345 -10.69 -4.95 -1.65
CA SER A 345 -11.43 -6.01 -0.94
C SER A 345 -12.49 -5.49 0.03
N ALA A 346 -12.30 -4.32 0.62
CA ALA A 346 -13.33 -3.67 1.45
C ALA A 346 -14.66 -3.47 0.70
N PHE A 347 -14.64 -3.37 -0.63
CA PHE A 347 -15.82 -3.15 -1.46
C PHE A 347 -16.42 -4.43 -2.05
N TYR A 348 -15.93 -5.62 -1.65
CA TYR A 348 -16.47 -6.88 -2.14
C TYR A 348 -17.88 -7.18 -1.60
N PRO A 349 -18.72 -7.86 -2.41
CA PRO A 349 -20.07 -8.21 -2.00
C PRO A 349 -20.06 -9.39 -1.03
N LEU A 350 -21.07 -9.45 -0.15
CA LEU A 350 -21.31 -10.61 0.71
C LEU A 350 -22.69 -11.21 0.45
N PRO A 351 -22.84 -12.55 0.51
CA PRO A 351 -24.15 -13.17 0.49
C PRO A 351 -24.89 -12.86 1.80
N ALA A 352 -26.22 -12.77 1.75
CA ALA A 352 -27.02 -12.43 2.93
C ALA A 352 -26.81 -13.39 4.12
N THR A 353 -26.49 -14.66 3.84
CA THR A 353 -26.17 -15.69 4.84
C THR A 353 -24.88 -15.42 5.61
N ALA A 354 -23.98 -14.56 5.12
CA ALA A 354 -22.77 -14.19 5.84
C ALA A 354 -23.10 -13.52 7.18
N PHE A 355 -24.16 -12.69 7.21
CA PHE A 355 -24.55 -11.92 8.39
C PHE A 355 -25.27 -12.74 9.47
N ASP A 356 -25.60 -14.01 9.21
CA ASP A 356 -26.14 -14.91 10.23
C ASP A 356 -25.07 -15.28 11.28
N ASP A 357 -23.83 -15.50 10.83
CA ASP A 357 -22.67 -15.83 11.66
C ASP A 357 -21.36 -15.54 10.89
N LEU A 358 -20.80 -14.34 11.08
CA LEU A 358 -19.59 -13.91 10.37
C LEU A 358 -18.32 -14.64 10.80
N GLU A 359 -18.27 -15.16 12.03
CA GLU A 359 -17.14 -15.94 12.50
C GLU A 359 -17.10 -17.29 11.77
N ALA A 360 -18.25 -17.96 11.67
CA ALA A 360 -18.39 -19.19 10.91
C ALA A 360 -18.19 -18.95 9.40
N PHE A 361 -18.77 -17.87 8.86
CA PHE A 361 -18.58 -17.47 7.47
C PHE A 361 -17.09 -17.25 7.15
N GLY A 362 -16.36 -16.52 7.99
CA GLY A 362 -14.94 -16.24 7.74
C GLY A 362 -14.05 -17.49 7.78
N ARG A 363 -14.49 -18.61 8.35
CA ARG A 363 -13.81 -19.91 8.23
C ARG A 363 -14.16 -20.67 6.96
N ASN A 364 -15.36 -20.45 6.42
CA ASN A 364 -15.88 -21.09 5.20
C ASN A 364 -16.52 -20.05 4.28
N PRO A 365 -15.76 -19.06 3.79
CA PRO A 365 -16.31 -17.95 3.03
C PRO A 365 -16.93 -18.41 1.71
N ILE A 366 -17.99 -17.70 1.33
CA ILE A 366 -18.64 -17.85 0.04
C ILE A 366 -18.47 -16.51 -0.69
N GLY A 367 -17.48 -16.46 -1.58
CA GLY A 367 -17.28 -15.32 -2.48
C GLY A 367 -17.86 -15.55 -3.88
N ASN A 368 -17.57 -14.66 -4.80
CA ASN A 368 -18.03 -14.66 -6.20
C ASN A 368 -16.87 -14.67 -7.22
N GLY A 369 -15.64 -14.87 -6.75
CA GLY A 369 -14.42 -14.76 -7.56
C GLY A 369 -14.13 -15.98 -8.42
N VAL A 370 -12.97 -15.91 -9.08
CA VAL A 370 -12.44 -16.92 -10.01
C VAL A 370 -12.20 -18.26 -9.30
N TYR A 371 -11.79 -18.23 -8.04
CA TYR A 371 -11.63 -19.41 -7.21
C TYR A 371 -12.63 -19.43 -6.05
N ARG A 372 -12.78 -20.61 -5.45
CA ARG A 372 -13.48 -20.83 -4.19
C ARG A 372 -12.64 -21.75 -3.31
N LEU A 373 -12.93 -21.81 -2.00
CA LEU A 373 -12.33 -22.84 -1.15
C LEU A 373 -12.57 -24.24 -1.73
N ALA A 374 -11.54 -25.10 -1.66
CA ALA A 374 -11.61 -26.47 -2.17
C ALA A 374 -12.70 -27.33 -1.49
N GLY A 375 -13.10 -26.94 -0.28
CA GLY A 375 -14.11 -27.60 0.54
C GLY A 375 -14.09 -27.06 1.97
N PRO A 376 -14.90 -27.63 2.89
CA PRO A 376 -15.01 -27.13 4.26
C PRO A 376 -13.75 -27.32 5.11
N ASP A 377 -12.90 -28.28 4.75
CA ASP A 377 -11.64 -28.58 5.42
C ASP A 377 -10.43 -27.99 4.66
N ALA A 378 -10.66 -27.06 3.72
CA ALA A 378 -9.61 -26.55 2.85
C ALA A 378 -8.65 -25.56 3.53
N TRP A 379 -9.05 -24.99 4.66
CA TRP A 379 -8.17 -24.23 5.55
C TRP A 379 -7.71 -25.13 6.69
N GLU A 380 -6.45 -25.55 6.62
CA GLU A 380 -5.74 -26.26 7.68
C GLU A 380 -4.89 -25.24 8.45
N ASP A 381 -5.30 -24.92 9.68
CA ASP A 381 -4.61 -23.93 10.54
C ASP A 381 -3.10 -24.20 10.62
N ASP A 382 -2.30 -23.15 10.42
CA ASP A 382 -0.83 -23.17 10.44
C ASP A 382 -0.18 -24.12 9.41
N VAL A 383 -0.95 -24.66 8.45
CA VAL A 383 -0.45 -25.56 7.40
C VAL A 383 -0.68 -24.98 6.00
N ARG A 384 -1.94 -24.74 5.60
CA ARG A 384 -2.27 -24.28 4.25
C ARG A 384 -3.72 -23.84 4.08
N ILE A 385 -3.98 -23.13 2.98
CA ILE A 385 -5.32 -22.93 2.40
C ILE A 385 -5.32 -23.40 0.95
N SER A 386 -6.29 -24.24 0.58
CA SER A 386 -6.46 -24.75 -0.79
C SER A 386 -7.71 -24.19 -1.47
N LEU A 387 -7.52 -23.68 -2.68
CA LEU A 387 -8.54 -23.12 -3.55
C LEU A 387 -8.71 -23.98 -4.81
N VAL A 388 -9.91 -23.99 -5.37
CA VAL A 388 -10.22 -24.62 -6.67
C VAL A 388 -11.02 -23.64 -7.54
N PRO A 389 -10.99 -23.77 -8.87
CA PRO A 389 -11.80 -22.94 -9.75
C PRO A 389 -13.28 -22.93 -9.35
N ASN A 390 -13.89 -21.76 -9.37
CA ASN A 390 -15.30 -21.57 -9.05
C ASN A 390 -16.16 -21.86 -10.30
N GLU A 391 -16.92 -22.95 -10.25
CA GLU A 391 -17.82 -23.35 -11.35
C GLU A 391 -18.99 -22.38 -11.59
N ASN A 392 -19.29 -21.52 -10.63
CA ASN A 392 -20.33 -20.48 -10.72
C ASN A 392 -19.75 -19.09 -11.04
N TYR A 393 -18.45 -18.97 -11.31
CA TYR A 393 -17.84 -17.68 -11.67
C TYR A 393 -18.46 -17.12 -12.96
N VAL A 394 -18.82 -15.83 -12.94
CA VAL A 394 -19.41 -15.11 -14.06
C VAL A 394 -18.50 -13.94 -14.45
N GLY A 395 -17.45 -14.27 -15.19
CA GLY A 395 -16.50 -13.30 -15.74
C GLY A 395 -15.79 -13.86 -16.97
N ASP A 396 -14.78 -13.14 -17.43
CA ASP A 396 -13.98 -13.46 -18.61
C ASP A 396 -12.63 -14.13 -18.28
N VAL A 397 -12.25 -14.16 -17.00
CA VAL A 397 -11.03 -14.81 -16.52
C VAL A 397 -11.21 -16.32 -16.47
N VAL A 398 -10.26 -17.06 -17.03
CA VAL A 398 -10.21 -18.52 -17.02
C VAL A 398 -8.87 -18.95 -16.42
N PRO A 399 -8.86 -19.64 -15.26
CA PRO A 399 -7.64 -20.18 -14.68
C PRO A 399 -6.89 -21.11 -15.63
N ALA A 400 -5.58 -20.92 -15.73
CA ALA A 400 -4.67 -21.82 -16.44
C ALA A 400 -4.23 -23.03 -15.60
N ASN A 401 -4.69 -23.12 -14.35
CA ASN A 401 -4.40 -24.18 -13.38
C ASN A 401 -5.67 -24.71 -12.72
N ASP A 402 -5.54 -25.83 -12.00
CA ASP A 402 -6.67 -26.49 -11.33
C ASP A 402 -6.90 -25.98 -9.89
N GLY A 403 -6.26 -24.87 -9.49
CA GLY A 403 -6.40 -24.30 -8.15
C GLY A 403 -5.11 -23.68 -7.60
N ILE A 404 -5.21 -23.10 -6.40
CA ILE A 404 -4.08 -22.49 -5.70
C ILE A 404 -3.98 -23.12 -4.31
N THR A 405 -2.78 -23.48 -3.88
CA THR A 405 -2.52 -23.88 -2.49
C THR A 405 -1.51 -22.93 -1.87
N PHE A 406 -1.98 -22.10 -0.94
CA PHE A 406 -1.15 -21.26 -0.10
C PHE A 406 -0.57 -22.12 1.02
N THR A 407 0.73 -22.39 0.99
CA THR A 407 1.43 -23.23 1.98
C THR A 407 2.10 -22.34 3.02
N PHE A 408 1.85 -22.60 4.29
CA PHE A 408 2.31 -21.75 5.38
C PHE A 408 3.71 -22.13 5.83
N TYR A 409 4.69 -21.31 5.47
CA TYR A 409 6.08 -21.49 5.87
C TYR A 409 6.41 -20.59 7.07
N THR A 410 7.10 -21.14 8.05
CA THR A 410 7.66 -20.36 9.17
C THR A 410 9.13 -19.98 8.94
N ASN A 411 9.73 -20.40 7.82
CA ASN A 411 11.12 -20.14 7.45
C ASN A 411 11.25 -20.09 5.92
N LEU A 412 11.73 -18.97 5.39
CA LEU A 412 11.86 -18.74 3.94
C LEU A 412 13.03 -19.51 3.31
N ASP A 413 14.07 -19.89 4.05
CA ASP A 413 15.15 -20.75 3.53
C ASP A 413 14.64 -22.15 3.18
N ALA A 414 13.73 -22.69 4.01
CA ALA A 414 13.06 -23.95 3.75
C ALA A 414 12.15 -23.85 2.53
N ALA A 415 11.36 -22.77 2.42
CA ALA A 415 10.53 -22.50 1.25
C ALA A 415 11.36 -22.40 -0.03
N TYR A 416 12.50 -21.70 0.01
CA TYR A 416 13.42 -21.57 -1.11
C TYR A 416 13.99 -22.93 -1.53
N THR A 417 14.37 -23.77 -0.56
CA THR A 417 14.83 -25.15 -0.82
C THR A 417 13.72 -25.99 -1.46
N ASP A 418 12.47 -25.82 -1.05
CA ASP A 418 11.33 -26.50 -1.67
C ASP A 418 11.07 -26.03 -3.10
N VAL A 419 11.31 -24.76 -3.43
CA VAL A 419 11.29 -24.30 -4.83
C VAL A 419 12.40 -24.97 -5.66
N GLN A 420 13.64 -24.99 -5.15
CA GLN A 420 14.76 -25.68 -5.81
C GLN A 420 14.47 -27.16 -6.08
N ALA A 421 13.70 -27.80 -5.19
CA ALA A 421 13.32 -29.20 -5.30
C ALA A 421 12.06 -29.44 -6.15
N GLY A 422 11.33 -28.39 -6.55
CA GLY A 422 10.03 -28.49 -7.24
C GLY A 422 8.87 -28.91 -6.33
N ASN A 423 9.01 -28.77 -5.01
CA ASN A 423 7.95 -29.02 -4.03
C ASN A 423 7.06 -27.80 -3.76
N LEU A 424 7.57 -26.59 -4.07
CA LEU A 424 6.84 -25.32 -4.04
C LEU A 424 6.96 -24.66 -5.42
N ASP A 425 5.85 -24.25 -6.01
CA ASP A 425 5.86 -23.71 -7.38
C ASP A 425 6.36 -22.27 -7.42
N VAL A 426 5.92 -21.42 -6.48
CA VAL A 426 6.33 -20.01 -6.41
C VAL A 426 6.63 -19.59 -4.96
N LEU A 427 7.75 -18.92 -4.77
CA LEU A 427 8.10 -18.19 -3.56
C LEU A 427 8.16 -16.70 -3.87
N LYS A 428 7.24 -15.93 -3.27
CA LYS A 428 7.04 -14.49 -3.52
C LYS A 428 8.15 -13.61 -2.95
N THR A 429 8.93 -14.13 -2.01
CA THR A 429 10.00 -13.37 -1.34
C THR A 429 11.20 -14.26 -1.13
N VAL A 430 12.31 -13.91 -1.78
CA VAL A 430 13.61 -14.56 -1.59
C VAL A 430 14.13 -14.28 -0.17
N PRO A 431 14.62 -15.31 0.57
CA PRO A 431 15.23 -15.11 1.88
C PRO A 431 16.52 -14.30 1.79
N ASP A 432 16.83 -13.52 2.83
CA ASP A 432 18.06 -12.71 2.92
C ASP A 432 19.34 -13.50 2.61
N SER A 433 19.38 -14.78 3.01
CA SER A 433 20.49 -15.69 2.79
C SER A 433 20.79 -15.98 1.31
N ALA A 434 19.80 -15.80 0.43
CA ALA A 434 19.86 -16.10 -1.00
C ALA A 434 19.79 -14.84 -1.89
N LEU A 435 19.56 -13.65 -1.33
CA LEU A 435 19.43 -12.40 -2.08
C LEU A 435 20.63 -12.12 -3.00
N THR A 436 21.84 -12.53 -2.60
CA THR A 436 23.06 -12.32 -3.42
C THR A 436 23.26 -13.37 -4.52
N THR A 437 22.51 -14.47 -4.51
CA THR A 437 22.77 -15.64 -5.36
C THR A 437 21.59 -16.11 -6.19
N TYR A 438 20.36 -15.75 -5.83
CA TYR A 438 19.15 -16.35 -6.43
C TYR A 438 19.02 -16.12 -7.93
N GLU A 439 19.46 -14.97 -8.45
CA GLU A 439 19.45 -14.69 -9.90
C GLU A 439 20.42 -15.57 -10.70
N THR A 440 21.37 -16.21 -10.03
CA THR A 440 22.36 -17.10 -10.64
C THR A 440 22.14 -18.57 -10.29
N ASP A 441 21.10 -18.88 -9.51
CA ASP A 441 20.79 -20.24 -9.11
C ASP A 441 20.10 -20.99 -10.27
N GLU A 442 20.82 -21.93 -10.87
CA GLU A 442 20.34 -22.73 -12.01
C GLU A 442 19.19 -23.69 -11.66
N ASN A 443 18.83 -23.83 -10.38
CA ASN A 443 17.74 -24.72 -9.93
C ASN A 443 16.38 -24.02 -9.84
N VAL A 444 16.30 -22.72 -10.11
CA VAL A 444 15.07 -21.94 -10.05
C VAL A 444 14.96 -20.98 -11.22
N GLN A 445 13.74 -20.51 -11.47
CA GLN A 445 13.50 -19.31 -12.26
C GLN A 445 13.53 -18.12 -11.30
N SER A 446 14.36 -17.12 -11.57
CA SER A 446 14.49 -15.92 -10.73
C SER A 446 13.78 -14.72 -11.33
N PHE A 447 13.13 -13.93 -10.48
CA PHE A 447 12.46 -12.70 -10.87
C PHE A 447 12.97 -11.54 -10.02
N ASN A 448 13.30 -10.43 -10.68
CA ASN A 448 13.65 -9.16 -10.08
C ASN A 448 13.01 -8.05 -10.92
N VAL A 449 11.78 -7.68 -10.59
CA VAL A 449 11.00 -6.70 -11.36
C VAL A 449 10.54 -5.56 -10.47
N PRO A 450 10.48 -4.31 -10.95
CA PRO A 450 9.99 -3.19 -10.15
C PRO A 450 8.61 -3.47 -9.54
N GLY A 451 8.38 -2.98 -8.32
CA GLY A 451 7.13 -3.16 -7.60
C GLY A 451 6.53 -1.86 -7.08
N SER A 452 5.34 -1.97 -6.48
CA SER A 452 4.53 -0.82 -6.00
C SER A 452 4.88 -0.28 -4.62
N VAL A 453 5.86 -0.86 -3.92
CA VAL A 453 6.22 -0.35 -2.59
C VAL A 453 7.27 0.74 -2.74
N PHE A 454 6.86 1.98 -2.51
CA PHE A 454 7.71 3.15 -2.49
C PHE A 454 8.36 3.33 -1.11
N GLN A 455 9.69 3.46 -1.07
CA GLN A 455 10.45 3.75 0.15
C GLN A 455 10.95 5.21 0.13
N SER A 456 10.80 5.91 1.25
CA SER A 456 11.32 7.26 1.44
C SER A 456 11.73 7.49 2.91
N PHE A 457 12.15 8.70 3.24
CA PHE A 457 12.06 9.19 4.61
C PHE A 457 11.46 10.59 4.63
N THR A 458 10.62 10.85 5.63
CA THR A 458 9.93 12.12 5.81
C THR A 458 10.77 13.02 6.71
N ILE A 459 10.83 14.30 6.35
CA ILE A 459 11.45 15.35 7.18
C ILE A 459 10.31 16.25 7.67
N PRO A 460 9.96 16.23 8.97
CA PRO A 460 8.91 17.08 9.51
C PRO A 460 9.19 18.56 9.26
N PHE A 461 8.20 19.30 8.80
CA PHE A 461 8.31 20.76 8.64
C PHE A 461 8.40 21.51 9.99
N SER A 462 8.14 20.80 11.09
CA SER A 462 8.37 21.27 12.45
C SER A 462 9.81 21.10 12.93
N LEU A 463 10.65 20.36 12.20
CA LEU A 463 12.05 20.14 12.54
C LEU A 463 12.84 21.45 12.33
N GLU A 464 13.70 21.78 13.29
CA GLU A 464 14.54 22.98 13.21
C GLU A 464 15.37 22.96 11.93
N HIS A 465 15.48 24.11 11.25
CA HIS A 465 16.11 24.29 9.94
C HIS A 465 15.38 23.69 8.72
N PHE A 466 14.26 22.98 8.91
CA PHE A 466 13.52 22.30 7.82
C PHE A 466 12.08 22.81 7.64
N GLY A 467 11.83 24.08 7.97
CA GLY A 467 10.53 24.72 7.87
C GLY A 467 9.98 24.80 6.44
N ASP A 468 8.76 25.32 6.33
CA ASP A 468 8.12 25.67 5.06
C ASP A 468 8.63 27.03 4.57
N ASP A 469 9.93 27.08 4.29
CA ASP A 469 10.62 28.27 3.80
C ASP A 469 11.79 27.90 2.89
N GLU A 470 12.46 28.94 2.38
CA GLU A 470 13.60 28.78 1.48
C GLU A 470 14.74 27.98 2.11
N GLU A 471 15.00 28.16 3.40
CA GLU A 471 16.04 27.42 4.11
C GLU A 471 15.72 25.92 4.07
N GLY A 472 14.53 25.54 4.55
CA GLY A 472 14.11 24.15 4.61
C GLY A 472 14.11 23.50 3.23
N ARG A 473 13.59 24.20 2.21
CA ARG A 473 13.59 23.69 0.83
C ARG A 473 15.01 23.41 0.32
N LEU A 474 15.93 24.37 0.46
CA LEU A 474 17.33 24.19 0.05
C LEU A 474 17.98 22.99 0.76
N ARG A 475 17.71 22.79 2.05
CA ARG A 475 18.25 21.66 2.81
C ARG A 475 17.68 20.32 2.36
N ARG A 476 16.37 20.22 2.11
CA ARG A 476 15.75 18.98 1.62
C ARG A 476 16.27 18.60 0.24
N GLN A 477 16.45 19.57 -0.67
CA GLN A 477 17.08 19.36 -1.97
C GLN A 477 18.55 18.93 -1.85
N ALA A 478 19.33 19.59 -1.00
CA ALA A 478 20.71 19.21 -0.73
C ALA A 478 20.83 17.77 -0.20
N ILE A 479 19.96 17.38 0.73
CA ILE A 479 19.91 16.01 1.26
C ILE A 479 19.61 15.01 0.14
N SER A 480 18.62 15.28 -0.72
CA SER A 480 18.27 14.38 -1.82
C SER A 480 19.42 14.18 -2.80
N LEU A 481 20.07 15.27 -3.21
CA LEU A 481 21.20 15.26 -4.14
C LEU A 481 22.46 14.63 -3.53
N ALA A 482 22.59 14.62 -2.21
CA ALA A 482 23.70 14.00 -1.48
C ALA A 482 23.59 12.47 -1.37
N ILE A 483 22.50 11.86 -1.83
CA ILE A 483 22.27 10.41 -1.71
C ILE A 483 22.51 9.72 -3.05
N ASN A 484 23.49 8.83 -3.09
CA ASN A 484 23.73 7.92 -4.20
C ASN A 484 22.82 6.68 -4.06
N ARG A 485 21.59 6.81 -4.58
CA ARG A 485 20.57 5.76 -4.55
C ARG A 485 21.04 4.50 -5.27
N GLU A 486 21.65 4.63 -6.44
CA GLU A 486 22.17 3.50 -7.24
C GLU A 486 23.20 2.68 -6.46
N GLU A 487 24.17 3.33 -5.82
CA GLU A 487 25.17 2.64 -4.99
C GLU A 487 24.54 1.90 -3.81
N ILE A 488 23.53 2.49 -3.16
CA ILE A 488 22.84 1.84 -2.04
C ILE A 488 22.03 0.64 -2.53
N THR A 489 21.26 0.80 -3.61
CA THR A 489 20.45 -0.30 -4.18
C THR A 489 21.31 -1.47 -4.64
N ASP A 490 22.49 -1.20 -5.20
CA ASP A 490 23.43 -2.23 -5.62
C ASP A 490 24.14 -2.89 -4.43
N ALA A 491 24.71 -2.10 -3.52
CA ALA A 491 25.58 -2.62 -2.47
C ALA A 491 24.83 -3.29 -1.31
N ILE A 492 23.65 -2.79 -0.96
CA ILE A 492 22.86 -3.29 0.19
C ILE A 492 21.81 -4.27 -0.27
N PHE A 493 21.12 -3.94 -1.36
CA PHE A 493 19.97 -4.72 -1.81
C PHE A 493 20.27 -5.63 -3.00
N ASN A 494 21.51 -5.68 -3.50
CA ASN A 494 21.91 -6.51 -4.64
C ASN A 494 21.03 -6.29 -5.88
N GLY A 495 20.60 -5.04 -6.13
CA GLY A 495 19.74 -4.70 -7.25
C GLY A 495 18.27 -5.11 -7.08
N SER A 496 17.85 -5.60 -5.91
CA SER A 496 16.42 -5.90 -5.60
C SER A 496 15.58 -4.66 -5.24
N ARG A 497 16.11 -3.47 -5.54
CA ARG A 497 15.45 -2.17 -5.40
C ARG A 497 15.77 -1.33 -6.64
N THR A 498 14.81 -0.53 -7.08
CA THR A 498 14.96 0.38 -8.22
C THR A 498 14.97 1.83 -7.71
N PRO A 499 16.02 2.63 -7.96
CA PRO A 499 16.06 4.05 -7.54
C PRO A 499 14.82 4.83 -7.97
N ALA A 500 14.26 5.60 -7.05
CA ALA A 500 13.04 6.38 -7.30
C ALA A 500 13.31 7.56 -8.23
N ARG A 501 12.36 7.84 -9.13
CA ARG A 501 12.38 8.97 -10.07
C ARG A 501 11.23 9.95 -9.86
N ASP A 502 10.28 9.60 -9.00
CA ASP A 502 9.09 10.38 -8.68
C ASP A 502 8.60 10.08 -7.24
N PHE A 503 7.36 10.46 -6.95
CA PHE A 503 6.67 10.18 -5.68
C PHE A 503 5.66 9.02 -5.80
N SER A 504 5.75 8.18 -6.83
CA SER A 504 4.80 7.10 -7.10
C SER A 504 5.49 5.73 -7.29
N SER A 505 5.23 5.00 -8.38
CA SER A 505 5.91 3.75 -8.74
C SER A 505 5.78 3.44 -10.24
N PRO A 506 6.81 2.81 -10.86
CA PRO A 506 6.82 2.46 -12.28
C PRO A 506 5.77 1.45 -12.72
N VAL A 507 5.12 0.75 -11.78
CA VAL A 507 4.04 -0.19 -12.10
C VAL A 507 2.66 0.47 -12.10
N MET A 508 2.57 1.78 -11.88
CA MET A 508 1.30 2.50 -11.84
C MET A 508 0.89 3.03 -13.23
N PRO A 509 -0.38 2.93 -13.61
CA PRO A 509 -0.92 3.69 -14.73
C PRO A 509 -0.65 5.20 -14.56
N GLY A 510 -0.14 5.84 -15.61
CA GLY A 510 0.20 7.27 -15.61
C GLY A 510 1.62 7.59 -15.15
N TYR A 511 2.45 6.59 -14.81
CA TYR A 511 3.85 6.83 -14.41
C TYR A 511 4.66 7.52 -15.52
N ASN A 512 5.49 8.49 -15.10
CA ASN A 512 6.38 9.25 -15.96
C ASN A 512 7.75 9.41 -15.29
N ASP A 513 8.80 8.88 -15.91
CA ASP A 513 10.18 8.93 -15.40
C ASP A 513 10.94 10.21 -15.79
N ALA A 514 10.26 11.16 -16.44
CA ALA A 514 10.83 12.39 -16.98
C ALA A 514 10.04 13.64 -16.55
N LEU A 515 9.56 13.66 -15.31
CA LEU A 515 8.92 14.83 -14.69
C LEU A 515 9.89 16.01 -14.61
N GLU A 516 9.38 17.24 -14.76
CA GLU A 516 10.19 18.44 -14.55
C GLU A 516 10.68 18.50 -13.09
N GLY A 517 11.97 18.81 -12.87
CA GLY A 517 12.57 18.86 -11.53
C GLY A 517 13.01 17.52 -10.95
N SER A 518 12.81 16.39 -11.66
CA SER A 518 13.24 15.05 -11.21
C SER A 518 14.75 14.90 -11.05
N ASP A 519 15.55 15.83 -11.61
CA ASP A 519 17.00 15.91 -11.43
C ASP A 519 17.41 16.11 -9.96
N VAL A 520 16.51 16.59 -9.10
CA VAL A 520 16.74 16.69 -7.66
C VAL A 520 16.90 15.33 -6.96
N LEU A 521 16.48 14.24 -7.62
CA LEU A 521 16.62 12.87 -7.14
C LEU A 521 17.90 12.19 -7.66
N GLU A 522 18.64 12.85 -8.55
CA GLU A 522 19.93 12.37 -9.05
C GLU A 522 21.06 12.69 -8.07
N PHE A 523 22.06 11.81 -8.01
CA PHE A 523 23.21 12.03 -7.14
C PHE A 523 24.12 13.12 -7.71
N ASP A 524 24.17 14.28 -7.05
CA ASP A 524 25.04 15.41 -7.37
C ASP A 524 25.58 16.03 -6.07
N PRO A 525 26.69 15.50 -5.53
CA PRO A 525 27.24 15.98 -4.27
C PRO A 525 27.81 17.41 -4.38
N GLU A 526 28.15 17.90 -5.57
CA GLU A 526 28.63 19.28 -5.75
C GLU A 526 27.47 20.27 -5.60
N ARG A 527 26.35 20.02 -6.29
CA ARG A 527 25.12 20.82 -6.13
C ARG A 527 24.54 20.68 -4.73
N ALA A 528 24.62 19.50 -4.12
CA ALA A 528 24.19 19.28 -2.75
C ALA A 528 24.89 20.22 -1.77
N LYS A 529 26.23 20.32 -1.85
CA LYS A 529 27.02 21.25 -1.03
C LYS A 529 26.66 22.71 -1.29
N ASP A 530 26.52 23.11 -2.55
CA ASP A 530 26.16 24.48 -2.92
C ASP A 530 24.80 24.90 -2.33
N LEU A 531 23.78 24.05 -2.43
CA LEU A 531 22.46 24.32 -1.84
C LEU A 531 22.51 24.36 -0.30
N TRP A 532 23.29 23.48 0.33
CA TRP A 532 23.48 23.51 1.78
C TRP A 532 24.20 24.77 2.26
N GLU A 533 25.20 25.25 1.51
CA GLU A 533 25.88 26.52 1.77
C GLU A 533 24.92 27.70 1.63
N GLN A 534 24.08 27.72 0.60
CA GLN A 534 23.03 28.74 0.43
C GLN A 534 22.04 28.75 1.61
N ALA A 535 21.63 27.57 2.11
CA ALA A 535 20.79 27.48 3.31
C ALA A 535 21.51 28.06 4.55
N ASN A 536 22.81 27.80 4.69
CA ASN A 536 23.62 28.36 5.79
C ASN A 536 23.79 29.87 5.72
N GLU A 537 23.67 30.50 4.54
CA GLU A 537 23.63 31.96 4.42
C GLU A 537 22.34 32.55 5.01
N ILE A 538 21.23 31.81 4.98
CA ILE A 538 19.95 32.19 5.59
C ILE A 538 20.00 32.00 7.10
N ASN A 539 20.39 30.80 7.52
CA ASN A 539 20.46 30.41 8.93
C ASN A 539 21.52 29.30 9.09
N PRO A 540 22.66 29.58 9.76
CA PRO A 540 23.74 28.61 9.86
C PRO A 540 23.34 27.32 10.58
N TRP A 541 23.62 26.18 9.95
CA TRP A 541 23.56 24.87 10.57
C TRP A 541 24.68 24.73 11.61
N ASN A 542 24.34 24.25 12.82
CA ASN A 542 25.26 24.26 13.97
C ASN A 542 25.88 22.90 14.33
N GLY A 543 25.63 21.81 13.57
CA GLY A 543 26.18 20.47 13.85
C GLY A 543 26.87 19.70 12.74
#